data_AF-A0A376KJL4-F1
#
_entry.id   AF-A0A376KJL4-F1
#
_cell.length_a   1.000
_cell.length_b   1.000
_cell.length_c   1.000
_cell.angle_alpha   90.00
_cell.angle_beta   90.00
_cell.angle_gamma   90.00
#
_symmetry.space_group_name_H-M   'P 1'
#
loop_
_entity.id
_entity.type
_entity.pdbx_description
1 polymer ?
#
loop_
_entity_poly.entity_id
_entity_poly.type
_entity_poly.pdbx_seq_one_letter_code
_entity_poly.pdbx_strand_id
1 'polypeptide(L)'
;MALLLVVLSLFVINRLLRMPLGRAWEALREDEIACRSLGLSPRRIKLTAFTISAAFAGFAGTLFAARQGFVSPESFTFAESAFVLAIVVLGGMGSQFAVIWAAILLVVSRELMRDFNEYSMLMLGGFDGADDDLASAGLAAHDAPATEAEKRRSERRAGMSQPLLSVNGLMMRFGGLLAVNNVNLELYPQEIVSLIGPNGAGKTTVFNCLTGFYKPTGGTILLRDQHLEGLPGQQIARMGVVRTFQHVRLFREMTVIENLLVAQHQQLKTGLFSGLLKTPSFRRAQSEALDRAATWLERIGLLEHANRQASNLAYGDQRRLEIARCMVTQPEILMLDEPAAGLNPKETKELDELIAELRNHHNTTILLIEHDMKLVMGISDRIYVVNQGTPLANGTPEQIRNNPDVIRAYLGEA
;
A
#
# COMPACT_ATOMS: atom_id res chain seq x y z
N MET A 1 18.92 -38.00 1.86
CA MET A 1 19.41 -36.61 1.81
C MET A 1 18.43 -35.67 1.09
N ALA A 2 18.02 -35.94 -0.16
CA ALA A 2 17.10 -35.08 -0.91
C ALA A 2 15.74 -34.82 -0.22
N LEU A 3 15.10 -35.87 0.32
CA LEU A 3 13.84 -35.73 1.06
C LEU A 3 13.96 -34.79 2.28
N LEU A 4 15.07 -34.88 3.02
CA LEU A 4 15.35 -34.02 4.17
C LEU A 4 15.46 -32.55 3.74
N LEU A 5 16.10 -32.28 2.60
CA LEU A 5 16.23 -30.93 2.06
C LEU A 5 14.89 -30.35 1.61
N VAL A 6 14.03 -31.17 0.99
CA VAL A 6 12.66 -30.76 0.63
C VAL A 6 11.85 -30.42 1.88
N VAL A 7 11.87 -31.29 2.90
CA VAL A 7 11.17 -31.05 4.17
C VAL A 7 11.70 -29.78 4.86
N LEU A 8 13.01 -29.58 4.88
CA LEU A 8 13.63 -28.36 5.43
C LEU A 8 13.21 -27.11 4.65
N SER A 9 13.16 -27.19 3.31
CA SER A 9 12.75 -26.08 2.45
C SER A 9 11.29 -25.72 2.69
N LEU A 10 10.40 -26.72 2.78
CA LEU A 10 9.00 -26.52 3.13
C LEU A 10 8.82 -25.91 4.52
N PHE A 11 9.61 -26.37 5.50
CA PHE A 11 9.60 -25.80 6.85
C PHE A 11 10.02 -24.32 6.84
N VAL A 12 11.08 -23.96 6.10
CA VAL A 12 11.53 -22.57 5.98
C VAL A 12 10.49 -21.71 5.28
N ILE A 13 9.90 -22.18 4.17
CA ILE A 13 8.86 -21.45 3.43
C ILE A 13 7.63 -21.21 4.32
N ASN A 14 7.12 -22.25 4.98
CA ASN A 14 5.94 -22.13 5.86
C ASN A 14 6.23 -21.15 7.01
N ARG A 15 7.46 -21.14 7.52
CA ARG A 15 7.87 -20.17 8.55
C ARG A 15 7.97 -18.74 8.01
N LEU A 16 8.51 -18.55 6.80
CA LEU A 16 8.58 -17.25 6.13
C LEU A 16 7.18 -16.68 5.84
N LEU A 17 6.24 -17.51 5.37
CA LEU A 17 4.86 -17.09 5.09
C LEU A 17 4.12 -16.64 6.36
N ARG A 18 4.37 -17.30 7.50
CA ARG A 18 3.79 -16.91 8.81
C ARG A 18 4.45 -15.70 9.47
N MET A 19 5.57 -15.22 8.93
CA MET A 19 6.25 -14.03 9.45
C MET A 19 5.60 -12.74 8.93
N PRO A 20 5.87 -11.58 9.57
CA PRO A 20 5.39 -10.28 9.09
C PRO A 20 5.74 -9.99 7.63
N LEU A 21 6.84 -10.57 7.13
CA LEU A 21 7.30 -10.45 5.76
C LEU A 21 6.43 -11.25 4.78
N GLY A 22 5.99 -12.46 5.16
CA GLY A 22 5.04 -13.24 4.38
C GLY A 22 3.70 -12.53 4.22
N ARG A 23 3.16 -12.00 5.32
CA ARG A 23 1.93 -11.19 5.30
C ARG A 23 2.06 -9.93 4.45
N ALA A 24 3.23 -9.30 4.45
CA ALA A 24 3.50 -8.15 3.61
C ALA A 24 3.54 -8.51 2.11
N TRP A 25 3.98 -9.71 1.74
CA TRP A 25 3.89 -10.20 0.35
C TRP A 25 2.45 -10.43 -0.08
N GLU A 26 1.65 -11.07 0.78
CA GLU A 26 0.24 -11.33 0.53
C GLU A 26 -0.56 -10.03 0.39
N ALA A 27 -0.39 -9.10 1.34
CA ALA A 27 -1.01 -7.77 1.28
C ALA A 27 -0.63 -6.98 0.02
N LEU A 28 0.65 -7.04 -0.39
CA LEU A 28 1.12 -6.34 -1.59
C LEU A 28 0.53 -6.93 -2.87
N ARG A 29 0.32 -8.25 -2.90
CA ARG A 29 -0.33 -8.93 -4.01
C ARG A 29 -1.79 -8.52 -4.16
N GLU A 30 -2.48 -8.30 -3.04
CA GLU A 30 -3.89 -7.88 -3.05
C GLU A 30 -4.08 -6.41 -3.40
N ASP A 31 -3.43 -5.49 -2.68
CA ASP A 31 -3.58 -4.06 -2.93
C ASP A 31 -2.28 -3.29 -2.65
N GLU A 32 -1.58 -2.94 -3.73
CA GLU A 32 -0.34 -2.16 -3.66
C GLU A 32 -0.57 -0.71 -3.20
N ILE A 33 -1.73 -0.12 -3.48
CA ILE A 33 -2.08 1.25 -3.10
C ILE A 33 -2.30 1.33 -1.59
N ALA A 34 -3.04 0.38 -1.01
CA ALA A 34 -3.23 0.28 0.43
C ALA A 34 -1.91 0.01 1.17
N CYS A 35 -1.05 -0.84 0.62
CA CYS A 35 0.29 -1.05 1.18
C CYS A 35 1.09 0.26 1.26
N ARG A 36 1.10 1.05 0.18
CA ARG A 36 1.82 2.34 0.15
C ARG A 36 1.26 3.33 1.17
N SER A 37 -0.06 3.41 1.37
CA SER A 37 -0.65 4.33 2.35
C SER A 37 -0.38 3.94 3.80
N LEU A 38 -0.09 2.66 4.08
CA LEU A 38 0.27 2.15 5.40
C LEU A 38 1.77 2.20 5.70
N GLY A 39 2.57 2.66 4.74
CA GLY A 39 4.01 2.62 4.94
C GLY A 39 4.62 1.22 4.69
N LEU A 40 4.09 0.41 3.77
CA LEU A 40 4.82 -0.70 3.15
C LEU A 40 5.41 -0.35 1.78
N SER A 41 6.74 -0.41 1.63
CA SER A 41 7.43 -0.06 0.37
C SER A 41 7.37 -1.21 -0.66
N PRO A 42 6.61 -1.09 -1.77
CA PRO A 42 6.42 -2.18 -2.72
C PRO A 42 7.72 -2.65 -3.35
N ARG A 43 8.63 -1.70 -3.66
CA ARG A 43 9.94 -2.01 -4.22
C ARG A 43 10.75 -2.94 -3.33
N ARG A 44 10.84 -2.66 -2.02
CA ARG A 44 11.62 -3.51 -1.09
C ARG A 44 10.94 -4.87 -0.91
N ILE A 45 9.62 -4.90 -0.79
CA ILE A 45 8.86 -6.13 -0.60
C ILE A 45 8.99 -7.05 -1.83
N LYS A 46 8.82 -6.51 -3.04
CA LYS A 46 9.07 -7.24 -4.31
C LYS A 46 10.51 -7.73 -4.41
N LEU A 47 11.48 -6.89 -4.05
CA LEU A 47 12.89 -7.29 -4.07
C LEU A 47 13.18 -8.42 -3.08
N THR A 48 12.65 -8.38 -1.87
CA THR A 48 12.81 -9.48 -0.90
C THR A 48 12.18 -10.77 -1.38
N ALA A 49 11.00 -10.72 -2.01
CA ALA A 49 10.37 -11.88 -2.62
C ALA A 49 11.26 -12.46 -3.72
N PHE A 50 11.74 -11.60 -4.62
CA PHE A 50 12.63 -11.99 -5.72
C PHE A 50 13.93 -12.62 -5.21
N THR A 51 14.62 -11.99 -4.26
CA THR A 51 15.88 -12.49 -3.70
C THR A 51 15.71 -13.84 -3.01
N ILE A 52 14.64 -14.01 -2.24
CA ILE A 52 14.38 -15.28 -1.54
C ILE A 52 14.03 -16.38 -2.54
N SER A 53 13.17 -16.10 -3.52
CA SER A 53 12.85 -17.04 -4.60
C SER A 53 14.10 -17.43 -5.41
N ALA A 54 14.95 -16.46 -5.76
CA ALA A 54 16.21 -16.71 -6.45
C ALA A 54 17.17 -17.56 -5.61
N ALA A 55 17.21 -17.37 -4.29
CA ALA A 55 18.00 -18.21 -3.39
C ALA A 55 17.52 -19.67 -3.38
N PHE A 56 16.20 -19.90 -3.35
CA PHE A 56 15.63 -21.25 -3.46
C PHE A 56 15.90 -21.88 -4.83
N ALA A 57 15.77 -21.11 -5.92
CA ALA A 57 16.08 -21.58 -7.27
C ALA A 57 17.58 -21.93 -7.42
N GLY A 58 18.48 -21.10 -6.90
CA GLY A 58 19.91 -21.37 -6.87
C GLY A 58 20.24 -22.62 -6.04
N PHE A 59 19.63 -22.78 -4.87
CA PHE A 59 19.78 -23.98 -4.05
C PHE A 59 19.30 -25.24 -4.79
N ALA A 60 18.14 -25.19 -5.44
CA ALA A 60 17.65 -26.29 -6.28
C ALA A 60 18.62 -26.61 -7.44
N GLY A 61 19.15 -25.58 -8.12
CA GLY A 61 20.14 -25.73 -9.18
C GLY A 61 21.44 -26.40 -8.70
N THR A 62 21.93 -26.05 -7.51
CA THR A 62 23.13 -26.72 -6.94
C THR A 62 22.88 -28.20 -6.66
N LEU A 63 21.68 -28.58 -6.20
CA LEU A 63 21.31 -29.98 -5.99
C LEU A 63 21.17 -30.73 -7.32
N PHE A 64 20.63 -30.08 -8.34
CA PHE A 64 20.55 -30.64 -9.68
C PHE A 64 21.94 -30.93 -10.24
N ALA A 65 22.85 -29.96 -10.20
CA ALA A 65 24.23 -30.11 -10.65
C ALA A 65 24.97 -31.23 -9.89
N ALA A 66 24.81 -31.29 -8.55
CA ALA A 66 25.41 -32.33 -7.72
C ALA A 66 24.89 -33.74 -8.06
N ARG A 67 23.63 -33.88 -8.49
CA ARG A 67 23.04 -35.15 -8.92
C ARG A 67 23.51 -35.56 -10.32
N GLN A 68 23.59 -34.61 -11.25
CA GLN A 68 23.93 -34.86 -12.65
C GLN A 68 25.43 -35.12 -12.86
N GLY A 69 26.29 -34.62 -11.97
CA GLY A 69 27.75 -34.79 -12.03
C GLY A 69 28.46 -33.89 -13.04
N PHE A 70 27.73 -33.31 -14.00
CA PHE A 70 28.18 -32.26 -14.90
C PHE A 70 27.01 -31.31 -15.22
N VAL A 71 27.31 -30.10 -15.67
CA VAL A 71 26.30 -29.10 -16.05
C VAL A 71 26.56 -28.71 -17.50
N SER A 72 25.62 -29.01 -18.40
CA SER A 72 25.63 -28.55 -19.79
C SER A 72 24.53 -27.50 -20.02
N PRO A 73 24.75 -26.47 -20.86
CA PRO A 73 23.70 -25.52 -21.25
C PRO A 73 22.48 -26.19 -21.87
N GLU A 74 22.66 -27.34 -22.53
CA GLU A 74 21.59 -28.16 -23.12
C GLU A 74 20.62 -28.73 -22.08
N SER A 75 21.02 -28.80 -20.81
CA SER A 75 20.16 -29.27 -19.71
C SER A 75 19.07 -28.25 -19.32
N PHE A 76 19.19 -26.98 -19.76
CA PHE A 76 18.27 -25.90 -19.42
C PHE A 76 17.51 -25.41 -20.66
N THR A 77 16.60 -26.22 -21.15
CA THR A 77 15.77 -25.86 -22.31
C THR A 77 14.61 -24.95 -21.93
N PHE A 78 14.04 -24.26 -22.93
CA PHE A 78 12.79 -23.52 -22.77
C PHE A 78 11.66 -24.42 -22.24
N ALA A 79 11.61 -25.68 -22.69
CA ALA A 79 10.61 -26.65 -22.25
C ALA A 79 10.70 -26.94 -20.74
N GLU A 80 11.90 -27.06 -20.18
CA GLU A 80 12.08 -27.22 -18.73
C GLU A 80 11.62 -25.99 -17.93
N SER A 81 11.89 -24.79 -18.46
CA SER A 81 11.42 -23.55 -17.83
C SER A 81 9.89 -23.43 -17.87
N ALA A 82 9.28 -23.79 -19.01
CA ALA A 82 7.83 -23.84 -19.17
C ALA A 82 7.20 -24.91 -18.26
N PHE A 83 7.85 -26.04 -18.04
CA PHE A 83 7.39 -27.10 -17.15
C PHE A 83 7.33 -26.63 -15.69
N VAL A 84 8.36 -25.94 -15.20
CA VAL A 84 8.37 -25.36 -13.84
C VAL A 84 7.25 -24.31 -13.69
N LEU A 85 7.03 -23.48 -14.72
CA LEU A 85 5.92 -22.52 -14.72
C LEU A 85 4.55 -23.23 -14.71
N ALA A 86 4.39 -24.30 -15.49
CA ALA A 86 3.16 -25.08 -15.56
C ALA A 86 2.78 -25.69 -14.21
N ILE A 87 3.75 -26.17 -13.42
CA ILE A 87 3.52 -26.64 -12.04
C ILE A 87 2.85 -25.55 -11.19
N VAL A 88 3.35 -24.32 -11.25
CA VAL A 88 2.83 -23.20 -10.45
C VAL A 88 1.45 -22.76 -10.95
N VAL A 89 1.25 -22.71 -12.26
CA VAL A 89 -0.03 -22.31 -12.87
C VAL A 89 -1.11 -23.34 -12.58
N LEU A 90 -0.83 -24.63 -12.78
CA LEU A 90 -1.78 -25.73 -12.53
C LEU A 90 -2.08 -25.92 -11.05
N GLY A 91 -1.08 -25.75 -10.18
CA GLY A 91 -1.28 -25.78 -8.74
C GLY A 91 -1.99 -24.54 -8.18
N GLY A 92 -2.00 -23.43 -8.92
CA GLY A 92 -2.56 -22.17 -8.47
C GLY A 92 -1.67 -21.41 -7.48
N MET A 93 -1.42 -20.12 -7.76
CA MET A 93 -0.54 -19.25 -6.97
C MET A 93 -1.00 -18.98 -5.52
N GLY A 94 -2.16 -19.48 -5.10
CA GLY A 94 -2.74 -19.23 -3.78
C GLY A 94 -2.51 -20.33 -2.74
N SER A 95 -2.10 -21.54 -3.14
CA SER A 95 -1.96 -22.67 -2.21
C SER A 95 -0.67 -23.43 -2.43
N GLN A 96 0.21 -23.38 -1.43
CA GLN A 96 1.49 -24.11 -1.46
C GLN A 96 1.26 -25.63 -1.61
N PHE A 97 0.22 -26.18 -0.98
CA PHE A 97 -0.12 -27.60 -1.10
C PHE A 97 -0.56 -27.98 -2.50
N ALA A 98 -1.36 -27.13 -3.16
CA ALA A 98 -1.83 -27.40 -4.51
C ALA A 98 -0.68 -27.32 -5.53
N VAL A 99 0.28 -26.40 -5.36
CA VAL A 99 1.52 -26.35 -6.15
C VAL A 99 2.37 -27.61 -5.94
N ILE A 100 2.52 -28.10 -4.71
CA ILE A 100 3.24 -29.35 -4.43
C ILE A 100 2.54 -30.54 -5.09
N TRP A 101 1.22 -30.63 -5.00
CA TRP A 101 0.45 -31.68 -5.65
C TRP A 101 0.56 -31.64 -7.17
N ALA A 102 0.48 -30.46 -7.78
CA ALA A 102 0.70 -30.28 -9.21
C ALA A 102 2.12 -30.70 -9.62
N ALA A 103 3.13 -30.37 -8.80
CA ALA A 103 4.51 -30.80 -9.02
C ALA A 103 4.63 -32.33 -9.02
N ILE A 104 4.08 -33.00 -7.99
CA ILE A 104 4.09 -34.45 -7.89
C ILE A 104 3.37 -35.07 -9.09
N LEU A 105 2.17 -34.59 -9.41
CA LEU A 105 1.36 -35.10 -10.51
C LEU A 105 2.08 -34.98 -11.85
N LEU A 106 2.64 -33.81 -12.17
CA LEU A 106 3.32 -33.56 -13.43
C LEU A 106 4.66 -34.29 -13.54
N VAL A 107 5.40 -34.42 -12.44
CA VAL A 107 6.68 -35.15 -12.44
C VAL A 107 6.43 -36.66 -12.57
N VAL A 108 5.47 -37.20 -11.82
CA VAL A 108 5.10 -38.62 -11.92
C VAL A 108 4.52 -38.95 -13.28
N SER A 109 3.65 -38.09 -13.83
CA SER A 109 3.11 -38.30 -15.18
C SER A 109 4.21 -38.27 -16.24
N ARG A 110 5.17 -37.35 -16.13
CA ARG A 110 6.32 -37.30 -17.03
C ARG A 110 7.21 -38.54 -16.92
N GLU A 111 7.42 -39.07 -15.71
CA GLU A 111 8.23 -40.29 -15.51
C GLU A 111 7.50 -41.55 -16.00
N LEU A 112 6.19 -41.66 -15.79
CA LEU A 112 5.37 -42.74 -16.36
C LEU A 112 5.36 -42.69 -17.90
N MET A 113 5.33 -41.49 -18.47
CA MET A 113 5.43 -41.29 -19.92
C MET A 113 6.86 -41.51 -20.42
N ARG A 114 7.89 -41.37 -19.59
CA ARG A 114 9.30 -41.62 -19.93
C ARG A 114 9.55 -43.09 -20.26
N ASP A 115 8.92 -44.00 -19.53
CA ASP A 115 8.94 -45.45 -19.84
C ASP A 115 8.21 -45.77 -21.16
N PHE A 116 7.27 -44.92 -21.59
CA PHE A 116 6.63 -44.98 -22.91
C PHE A 116 7.39 -44.23 -24.01
N ASN A 117 8.38 -43.39 -23.66
CA ASN A 117 9.04 -42.46 -24.59
C ASN A 117 10.32 -43.04 -25.23
N GLU A 118 10.69 -44.29 -24.97
CA GLU A 118 11.71 -45.00 -25.75
C GLU A 118 11.29 -45.25 -27.23
N TYR A 119 10.07 -44.85 -27.63
CA TYR A 119 9.56 -44.97 -29.00
C TYR A 119 9.18 -43.64 -29.69
N SER A 120 9.81 -42.52 -29.35
CA SER A 120 9.56 -41.26 -30.06
C SER A 120 10.82 -40.55 -30.56
N MET A 121 11.70 -41.30 -31.23
CA MET A 121 12.65 -40.76 -32.20
C MET A 121 12.04 -40.83 -33.60
N LEU A 122 11.20 -39.85 -33.97
CA LEU A 122 10.93 -39.42 -35.34
C LEU A 122 9.78 -38.43 -35.33
N MET A 123 10.10 -37.15 -35.50
CA MET A 123 9.32 -36.13 -36.22
C MET A 123 9.77 -34.75 -35.73
N LEU A 124 10.88 -34.25 -36.28
CA LEU A 124 10.92 -32.90 -36.82
C LEU A 124 12.21 -32.72 -37.63
N GLY A 125 12.05 -32.79 -38.95
CA GLY A 125 13.06 -32.33 -39.89
C GLY A 125 12.74 -30.89 -40.31
N GLY A 126 13.81 -30.10 -40.44
CA GLY A 126 13.92 -29.01 -41.39
C GLY A 126 13.58 -27.61 -40.87
N PHE A 127 14.61 -26.79 -40.62
CA PHE A 127 15.09 -25.87 -41.66
C PHE A 127 16.44 -25.26 -41.25
N ASP A 128 17.47 -25.53 -42.06
CA ASP A 128 18.76 -24.84 -42.09
C ASP A 128 18.68 -23.61 -43.00
N GLY A 129 19.53 -22.62 -42.74
CA GLY A 129 19.81 -21.50 -43.64
C GLY A 129 20.71 -20.46 -42.97
N ALA A 130 22.02 -20.59 -43.19
CA ALA A 130 23.05 -19.61 -42.88
C ALA A 130 22.99 -18.41 -43.84
N ASP A 131 23.38 -17.21 -43.38
CA ASP A 131 24.63 -16.56 -43.82
C ASP A 131 24.83 -15.16 -43.21
N ASP A 132 26.12 -14.82 -43.13
CA ASP A 132 26.80 -13.62 -42.62
C ASP A 132 26.34 -12.29 -43.24
N ASP A 133 26.51 -11.17 -42.50
CA ASP A 133 27.53 -10.17 -42.87
C ASP A 133 27.65 -8.99 -41.87
N LEU A 134 28.91 -8.58 -41.65
CA LEU A 134 29.35 -7.40 -40.91
C LEU A 134 29.16 -6.11 -41.72
N ALA A 135 28.81 -5.00 -41.06
CA ALA A 135 29.47 -3.70 -41.23
C ALA A 135 29.05 -2.64 -40.19
N SER A 136 30.06 -1.93 -39.69
CA SER A 136 30.10 -0.65 -38.95
C SER A 136 29.25 0.48 -39.60
N ALA A 137 28.85 1.59 -38.98
CA ALA A 137 29.55 2.54 -38.10
C ALA A 137 28.57 3.60 -37.55
N GLY A 138 28.94 4.35 -36.49
CA GLY A 138 28.30 5.64 -36.18
C GLY A 138 28.46 6.12 -34.73
N LEU A 139 29.38 7.06 -34.51
CA LEU A 139 29.63 7.80 -33.27
C LEU A 139 28.60 8.92 -33.04
N ALA A 140 28.24 9.18 -31.77
CA ALA A 140 28.35 10.53 -31.15
C ALA A 140 27.91 10.50 -29.66
N ALA A 141 28.77 11.08 -28.81
CA ALA A 141 28.55 11.36 -27.40
C ALA A 141 27.85 12.72 -27.20
N HIS A 142 27.16 12.91 -26.08
CA HIS A 142 27.15 14.19 -25.35
C HIS A 142 26.65 14.04 -23.91
N ASP A 143 27.50 14.47 -22.98
CA ASP A 143 27.23 14.68 -21.55
C ASP A 143 26.60 16.07 -21.28
N ALA A 144 25.66 16.11 -20.32
CA ALA A 144 25.41 17.03 -19.17
C ALA A 144 25.68 18.57 -19.28
N PRO A 145 25.22 19.45 -18.33
CA PRO A 145 24.57 19.19 -17.04
C PRO A 145 23.36 20.10 -16.68
N ALA A 146 22.76 19.76 -15.54
CA ALA A 146 21.86 20.59 -14.75
C ALA A 146 22.61 21.75 -14.07
N THR A 147 21.93 22.88 -13.89
CA THR A 147 22.37 23.99 -13.03
C THR A 147 21.36 24.26 -11.93
N GLU A 148 21.87 24.24 -10.72
CA GLU A 148 21.24 24.50 -9.46
C GLU A 148 21.66 25.91 -9.01
N ALA A 149 20.72 26.84 -8.90
CA ALA A 149 20.98 28.19 -8.36
C ALA A 149 19.70 28.88 -7.87
N GLU A 150 18.92 28.24 -7.01
CA GLU A 150 17.91 28.94 -6.21
C GLU A 150 18.02 28.52 -4.74
N LYS A 151 18.97 29.14 -4.06
CA LYS A 151 19.09 29.04 -2.61
C LYS A 151 19.66 30.35 -2.06
N ARG A 152 18.76 31.26 -1.66
CA ARG A 152 18.86 32.03 -0.43
C ARG A 152 17.69 33.02 -0.31
N ARG A 153 17.12 33.00 0.90
CA ARG A 153 16.57 34.16 1.63
C ARG A 153 15.07 34.43 1.47
N SER A 154 14.27 33.64 2.18
CA SER A 154 13.23 34.24 3.02
C SER A 154 13.06 33.40 4.28
N GLU A 155 13.68 33.87 5.36
CA GLU A 155 13.41 33.42 6.72
C GLU A 155 12.87 34.62 7.49
N ARG A 156 12.01 34.28 8.46
CA ARG A 156 11.44 35.10 9.53
C ARG A 156 10.18 35.90 9.18
N ARG A 157 9.05 35.27 9.50
CA ARG A 157 8.10 35.88 10.44
C ARG A 157 7.65 34.84 11.47
N ALA A 158 7.68 35.26 12.72
CA ALA A 158 7.57 34.46 13.92
C ALA A 158 6.14 34.47 14.49
N GLY A 159 5.81 33.43 15.25
CA GLY A 159 5.04 33.59 16.48
C GLY A 159 3.53 33.43 16.40
N MET A 160 3.05 32.27 15.94
CA MET A 160 1.86 31.60 16.49
C MET A 160 2.17 30.10 16.53
N SER A 161 1.49 29.31 17.37
CA SER A 161 1.67 27.85 17.49
C SER A 161 1.89 27.22 16.11
N GLN A 162 3.01 26.51 15.91
CA GLN A 162 3.36 26.06 14.56
C GLN A 162 2.32 25.03 14.07
N PRO A 163 1.82 25.16 12.83
CA PRO A 163 0.94 24.16 12.24
C PRO A 163 1.70 22.82 12.09
N LEU A 164 1.00 21.71 12.38
CA LEU A 164 1.54 20.37 12.17
C LEU A 164 1.77 20.11 10.69
N LEU A 165 0.80 20.49 9.85
CA LEU A 165 0.86 20.47 8.39
C LEU A 165 0.53 21.86 7.85
N SER A 166 1.39 22.41 6.99
CA SER A 166 1.17 23.65 6.26
C SER A 166 1.28 23.42 4.77
N VAL A 167 0.27 23.86 4.02
CA VAL A 167 0.19 23.78 2.57
C VAL A 167 0.08 25.20 2.04
N ASN A 168 1.02 25.59 1.20
CA ASN A 168 1.09 26.94 0.64
C ASN A 168 1.08 26.88 -0.88
N GLY A 169 0.07 27.51 -1.49
CA GLY A 169 -0.08 27.67 -2.92
C GLY A 169 -0.11 26.35 -3.70
N LEU A 170 -0.77 25.31 -3.16
CA LEU A 170 -0.83 24.01 -3.81
C LEU A 170 -1.44 24.12 -5.20
N MET A 171 -0.72 23.61 -6.19
CA MET A 171 -1.15 23.54 -7.58
C MET A 171 -1.02 22.12 -8.12
N MET A 172 -2.04 21.68 -8.84
CA MET A 172 -2.02 20.39 -9.54
C MET A 172 -2.66 20.52 -10.92
N ARG A 173 -1.88 20.23 -11.96
CA ARG A 173 -2.29 20.23 -13.36
C ARG A 173 -2.24 18.82 -13.95
N PHE A 174 -3.28 18.44 -14.67
CA PHE A 174 -3.34 17.22 -15.49
C PHE A 174 -3.43 17.61 -16.96
N GLY A 175 -2.30 17.52 -17.67
CA GLY A 175 -2.23 18.00 -19.06
C GLY A 175 -2.59 19.49 -19.13
N GLY A 176 -3.67 19.83 -19.83
CA GLY A 176 -4.19 21.21 -19.90
C GLY A 176 -5.06 21.65 -18.71
N LEU A 177 -5.62 20.72 -17.94
CA LEU A 177 -6.59 21.00 -16.88
C LEU A 177 -5.89 21.35 -15.56
N LEU A 178 -6.15 22.55 -15.04
CA LEU A 178 -5.73 22.95 -13.70
C LEU A 178 -6.77 22.47 -12.67
N ALA A 179 -6.51 21.34 -12.02
CA ALA A 179 -7.45 20.70 -11.09
C ALA A 179 -7.40 21.28 -9.67
N VAL A 180 -6.24 21.81 -9.28
CA VAL A 180 -6.05 22.54 -8.02
C VAL A 180 -5.23 23.78 -8.31
N ASN A 181 -5.67 24.93 -7.82
CA ASN A 181 -5.09 26.24 -8.07
C ASN A 181 -4.97 27.04 -6.77
N ASN A 182 -3.74 27.22 -6.30
CA ASN A 182 -3.37 28.06 -5.17
C ASN A 182 -4.14 27.74 -3.86
N VAL A 183 -4.35 26.45 -3.57
CA VAL A 183 -5.01 26.02 -2.33
C VAL A 183 -4.03 26.13 -1.16
N ASN A 184 -4.49 26.77 -0.08
CA ASN A 184 -3.76 26.89 1.18
C ASN A 184 -4.51 26.14 2.27
N LEU A 185 -3.78 25.37 3.10
CA LEU A 185 -4.35 24.55 4.17
C LEU A 185 -3.37 24.53 5.35
N GLU A 186 -3.91 24.67 6.56
CA GLU A 186 -3.14 24.53 7.80
C GLU A 186 -3.91 23.60 8.74
N LEU A 187 -3.20 22.58 9.26
CA LEU A 187 -3.70 21.68 10.28
C LEU A 187 -2.92 21.87 11.56
N TYR A 188 -3.62 22.09 12.66
CA TYR A 188 -3.04 22.15 13.99
C TYR A 188 -3.14 20.77 14.69
N PRO A 189 -2.26 20.48 15.67
CA PRO A 189 -2.36 19.25 16.45
C PRO A 189 -3.75 19.08 17.10
N GLN A 190 -4.29 17.86 17.05
CA GLN A 190 -5.57 17.47 17.69
C GLN A 190 -6.82 18.19 17.17
N GLU A 191 -6.74 18.79 15.99
CA GLU A 191 -7.85 19.45 15.30
C GLU A 191 -8.55 18.50 14.33
N ILE A 192 -9.87 18.64 14.17
CA ILE A 192 -10.62 18.07 13.05
C ILE A 192 -10.87 19.17 12.01
N VAL A 193 -10.28 19.01 10.83
CA VAL A 193 -10.45 19.92 9.70
C VAL A 193 -11.19 19.22 8.59
N SER A 194 -12.26 19.82 8.08
CA SER A 194 -12.97 19.31 6.91
C SER A 194 -12.64 20.08 5.65
N LEU A 195 -12.47 19.37 4.53
CA LEU A 195 -12.34 19.91 3.19
C LEU A 195 -13.60 19.57 2.40
N ILE A 196 -14.43 20.59 2.17
CA ILE A 196 -15.71 20.44 1.47
C ILE A 196 -15.71 21.19 0.13
N GLY A 197 -16.70 20.91 -0.69
CA GLY A 197 -16.88 21.52 -2.00
C GLY A 197 -17.74 20.65 -2.92
N PRO A 198 -18.27 21.20 -4.03
CA PRO A 198 -19.01 20.44 -5.03
C PRO A 198 -18.22 19.27 -5.63
N ASN A 199 -18.91 18.40 -6.37
CA ASN A 199 -18.28 17.33 -7.13
C ASN A 199 -17.34 17.92 -8.18
N GLY A 200 -16.14 17.35 -8.31
CA GLY A 200 -15.11 17.88 -9.21
C GLY A 200 -14.38 19.13 -8.70
N ALA A 201 -14.64 19.59 -7.47
CA ALA A 201 -13.96 20.76 -6.92
C ALA A 201 -12.46 20.59 -6.62
N GLY A 202 -11.89 19.39 -6.77
CA GLY A 202 -10.45 19.14 -6.55
C GLY A 202 -10.08 18.58 -5.17
N LYS A 203 -11.06 18.26 -4.31
CA LYS A 203 -10.84 17.72 -2.94
C LYS A 203 -9.94 16.48 -2.91
N THR A 204 -10.31 15.45 -3.67
CA THR A 204 -9.53 14.21 -3.78
C THR A 204 -8.15 14.45 -4.39
N THR A 205 -8.01 15.44 -5.27
CA THR A 205 -6.72 15.85 -5.83
C THR A 205 -5.81 16.43 -4.76
N VAL A 206 -6.33 17.30 -3.89
CA VAL A 206 -5.60 17.81 -2.71
C VAL A 206 -5.14 16.66 -1.83
N PHE A 207 -6.01 15.70 -1.52
CA PHE A 207 -5.65 14.53 -0.72
C PHE A 207 -4.54 13.69 -1.36
N ASN A 208 -4.63 13.43 -2.66
CA ASN A 208 -3.61 12.66 -3.39
C ASN A 208 -2.26 13.39 -3.43
N CYS A 209 -2.25 14.72 -3.46
CA CYS A 209 -1.03 15.52 -3.32
C CYS A 209 -0.42 15.40 -1.92
N LEU A 210 -1.25 15.56 -0.87
CA LEU A 210 -0.82 15.47 0.53
C LEU A 210 -0.26 14.09 0.90
N THR A 211 -0.74 13.04 0.24
CA THR A 211 -0.36 11.65 0.50
C THR A 211 0.64 11.10 -0.50
N GLY A 212 1.19 11.94 -1.40
CA GLY A 212 2.25 11.56 -2.34
C GLY A 212 1.83 10.57 -3.43
N PHE A 213 0.54 10.47 -3.72
CA PHE A 213 0.03 9.76 -4.90
C PHE A 213 0.19 10.60 -6.16
N TYR A 214 0.02 11.92 -6.02
CA TYR A 214 0.34 12.89 -7.06
C TYR A 214 1.46 13.80 -6.61
N LYS A 215 2.44 14.01 -7.48
CA LYS A 215 3.44 15.06 -7.28
C LYS A 215 2.80 16.39 -7.67
N PRO A 216 2.66 17.36 -6.74
CA PRO A 216 2.15 18.68 -7.08
C PRO A 216 2.95 19.32 -8.20
N THR A 217 2.29 20.09 -9.06
CA THR A 217 2.96 20.87 -10.11
C THR A 217 3.52 22.19 -9.58
N GLY A 218 3.12 22.61 -8.38
CA GLY A 218 3.70 23.72 -7.63
C GLY A 218 3.09 23.87 -6.25
N GLY A 219 3.61 24.82 -5.49
CA GLY A 219 3.32 24.98 -4.05
C GLY A 219 4.24 24.15 -3.16
N THR A 220 4.06 24.28 -1.85
CA THR A 220 4.90 23.65 -0.83
C THR A 220 4.02 22.98 0.22
N ILE A 221 4.39 21.77 0.64
CA ILE A 221 3.70 21.00 1.67
C ILE A 221 4.71 20.67 2.78
N LEU A 222 4.55 21.27 3.96
CA LEU A 222 5.43 21.09 5.11
C LEU A 222 4.72 20.31 6.22
N LEU A 223 5.34 19.23 6.70
CA LEU A 223 4.93 18.50 7.90
C LEU A 223 6.03 18.58 8.94
N ARG A 224 5.78 19.19 10.10
CA ARG A 224 6.82 19.47 11.13
C ARG A 224 8.08 20.11 10.50
N ASP A 225 7.88 21.13 9.67
CA ASP A 225 8.92 21.82 8.90
C ASP A 225 9.67 20.96 7.86
N GLN A 226 9.23 19.73 7.58
CA GLN A 226 9.81 18.86 6.55
C GLN A 226 8.95 18.87 5.28
N HIS A 227 9.60 19.08 4.14
CA HIS A 227 8.96 19.04 2.82
C HIS A 227 8.40 17.65 2.50
N LEU A 228 7.13 17.58 2.12
CA LEU A 228 6.46 16.36 1.68
C LEU A 228 6.38 16.26 0.16
N GLU A 229 6.40 17.38 -0.57
CA GLU A 229 6.22 17.36 -2.02
C GLU A 229 7.29 16.52 -2.71
N GLY A 230 6.85 15.62 -3.59
CA GLY A 230 7.75 14.71 -4.31
C GLY A 230 8.24 13.50 -3.50
N LEU A 231 7.98 13.43 -2.19
CA LEU A 231 8.21 12.19 -1.44
C LEU A 231 7.23 11.11 -1.89
N PRO A 232 7.67 9.84 -1.98
CA PRO A 232 6.74 8.73 -2.22
C PRO A 232 5.74 8.62 -1.06
N GLY A 233 4.46 8.35 -1.34
CA GLY A 233 3.42 8.28 -0.30
C GLY A 233 3.72 7.32 0.85
N GLN A 234 4.45 6.26 0.54
CA GLN A 234 5.05 5.33 1.48
C GLN A 234 5.94 5.96 2.57
N GLN A 235 6.71 6.98 2.22
CA GLN A 235 7.55 7.73 3.15
C GLN A 235 6.72 8.74 3.94
N ILE A 236 5.73 9.35 3.30
CA ILE A 236 4.77 10.25 3.95
C ILE A 236 3.98 9.51 5.04
N ALA A 237 3.52 8.29 4.76
CA ALA A 237 2.89 7.40 5.75
C ALA A 237 3.79 7.12 6.96
N ARG A 238 5.09 6.89 6.71
CA ARG A 238 6.10 6.71 7.78
C ARG A 238 6.33 7.96 8.62
N MET A 239 6.05 9.13 8.06
CA MET A 239 6.14 10.40 8.76
C MET A 239 4.89 10.68 9.60
N GLY A 240 3.88 9.81 9.56
CA GLY A 240 2.68 9.89 10.40
C GLY A 240 1.43 10.37 9.68
N VAL A 241 1.44 10.49 8.35
CA VAL A 241 0.26 10.90 7.56
C VAL A 241 -0.34 9.69 6.83
N VAL A 242 -1.44 9.17 7.37
CA VAL A 242 -2.08 7.95 6.87
C VAL A 242 -3.48 8.28 6.37
N ARG A 243 -3.92 7.60 5.30
CA ARG A 243 -5.23 7.84 4.70
C ARG A 243 -6.07 6.58 4.57
N THR A 244 -7.39 6.75 4.67
CA THR A 244 -8.38 5.84 4.11
C THR A 244 -8.69 6.21 2.66
N PHE A 245 -9.55 5.43 2.00
CA PHE A 245 -9.93 5.65 0.60
C PHE A 245 -11.46 5.69 0.48
N GLN A 246 -11.95 6.42 -0.53
CA GLN A 246 -13.39 6.50 -0.81
C GLN A 246 -14.03 5.11 -0.90
N HIS A 247 -13.43 4.20 -1.68
CA HIS A 247 -13.75 2.77 -1.63
C HIS A 247 -12.81 2.04 -0.68
N VAL A 248 -13.38 1.25 0.23
CA VAL A 248 -12.63 0.48 1.21
C VAL A 248 -11.62 -0.43 0.53
N ARG A 249 -10.33 -0.29 0.90
CA ARG A 249 -9.22 -1.09 0.36
C ARG A 249 -8.65 -2.05 1.40
N LEU A 250 -9.47 -2.96 1.91
CA LEU A 250 -9.01 -4.03 2.80
C LEU A 250 -8.27 -5.14 2.03
N PHE A 251 -7.39 -5.85 2.72
CA PHE A 251 -6.85 -7.12 2.23
C PHE A 251 -7.93 -8.17 2.46
N ARG A 252 -8.66 -8.50 1.39
CA ARG A 252 -9.90 -9.25 1.35
C ARG A 252 -9.72 -10.72 1.69
N GLU A 253 -8.62 -11.33 1.24
CA GLU A 253 -8.33 -12.75 1.48
C GLU A 253 -7.73 -12.98 2.87
N MET A 254 -7.10 -11.95 3.44
CA MET A 254 -6.58 -11.96 4.80
C MET A 254 -7.69 -11.84 5.85
N THR A 255 -7.41 -12.34 7.05
CA THR A 255 -8.30 -12.19 8.20
C THR A 255 -8.37 -10.75 8.71
N VAL A 256 -9.39 -10.46 9.51
CA VAL A 256 -9.60 -9.17 10.19
C VAL A 256 -8.37 -8.78 11.03
N ILE A 257 -7.83 -9.71 11.82
CA ILE A 257 -6.63 -9.45 12.63
C ILE A 257 -5.38 -9.27 11.77
N GLU A 258 -5.24 -10.03 10.68
CA GLU A 258 -4.11 -9.91 9.76
C GLU A 258 -4.05 -8.55 9.09
N ASN A 259 -5.19 -7.96 8.74
CA ASN A 259 -5.26 -6.60 8.21
C ASN A 259 -4.58 -5.58 9.14
N LEU A 260 -4.78 -5.69 10.46
CA LEU A 260 -4.14 -4.82 11.45
C LEU A 260 -2.66 -5.18 11.67
N LEU A 261 -2.30 -6.46 11.61
CA LEU A 261 -0.91 -6.91 11.77
C LEU A 261 -0.02 -6.46 10.61
N VAL A 262 -0.56 -6.38 9.38
CA VAL A 262 0.18 -5.86 8.21
C VAL A 262 0.53 -4.39 8.39
N ALA A 263 -0.41 -3.58 8.88
CA ALA A 263 -0.16 -2.15 9.14
C ALA A 263 0.98 -1.93 10.16
N GLN A 264 1.18 -2.87 11.08
CA GLN A 264 2.24 -2.83 12.09
C GLN A 264 3.59 -3.37 11.60
N HIS A 265 3.72 -3.77 10.33
CA HIS A 265 4.94 -4.38 9.78
C HIS A 265 6.21 -3.57 10.06
N GLN A 266 6.11 -2.24 10.07
CA GLN A 266 7.24 -1.35 10.29
C GLN A 266 7.68 -1.20 11.75
N GLN A 267 6.72 -1.27 12.67
CA GLN A 267 6.98 -1.19 14.11
C GLN A 267 7.72 -2.45 14.59
N LEU A 268 7.52 -3.57 13.89
CA LEU A 268 8.24 -4.83 14.05
C LEU A 268 9.64 -4.71 13.43
N LYS A 269 10.58 -4.04 14.12
CA LYS A 269 12.02 -3.93 13.74
C LYS A 269 12.77 -5.26 13.87
N THR A 270 12.23 -6.34 13.34
CA THR A 270 12.80 -7.69 13.48
C THR A 270 13.40 -8.15 12.16
N GLY A 271 14.72 -8.33 12.13
CA GLY A 271 15.41 -8.85 10.95
C GLY A 271 14.98 -10.28 10.60
N LEU A 272 15.17 -10.68 9.35
CA LEU A 272 14.71 -11.98 8.82
C LEU A 272 15.20 -13.18 9.64
N PHE A 273 16.46 -13.16 10.07
CA PHE A 273 17.05 -14.19 10.94
C PHE A 273 16.38 -14.28 12.32
N SER A 274 16.00 -13.14 12.90
CA SER A 274 15.39 -13.09 14.24
C SER A 274 14.02 -13.75 14.28
N GLY A 275 13.24 -13.64 13.20
CA GLY A 275 11.97 -14.33 13.05
C GLY A 275 12.12 -15.80 12.65
N LEU A 276 13.11 -16.12 11.79
CA LEU A 276 13.41 -17.52 11.48
C LEU A 276 13.85 -18.30 12.72
N LEU A 277 14.66 -17.72 13.61
CA LEU A 277 15.07 -18.35 14.87
C LEU A 277 14.06 -18.18 16.02
N LYS A 278 12.97 -17.42 15.84
CA LYS A 278 11.98 -17.09 16.90
C LYS A 278 12.67 -16.63 18.20
N THR A 279 13.59 -15.69 18.07
CA THR A 279 14.29 -15.08 19.21
C THR A 279 13.28 -14.54 20.24
N PRO A 280 13.64 -14.47 21.55
CA PRO A 280 12.72 -13.94 22.56
C PRO A 280 12.22 -12.52 22.24
N SER A 281 13.07 -11.66 21.68
CA SER A 281 12.69 -10.33 21.23
C SER A 281 11.64 -10.34 20.12
N PHE A 282 11.75 -11.26 19.16
CA PHE A 282 10.75 -11.41 18.10
C PHE A 282 9.40 -11.84 18.67
N ARG A 283 9.38 -12.79 19.60
CA ARG A 283 8.13 -13.28 20.23
C ARG A 283 7.44 -12.17 21.02
N ARG A 284 8.20 -11.36 21.77
CA ARG A 284 7.68 -10.20 22.49
C ARG A 284 7.06 -9.18 21.53
N ALA A 285 7.79 -8.77 20.49
CA ALA A 285 7.30 -7.83 19.49
C ALA A 285 6.03 -8.34 18.76
N GLN A 286 5.98 -9.64 18.47
CA GLN A 286 4.80 -10.27 17.88
C GLN A 286 3.60 -10.29 18.83
N SER A 287 3.80 -10.58 20.11
CA SER A 287 2.76 -10.50 21.15
C SER A 287 2.22 -9.09 21.27
N GLU A 288 3.11 -8.09 21.41
CA GLU A 288 2.71 -6.69 21.51
C GLU A 288 1.91 -6.22 20.29
N ALA A 289 2.25 -6.69 19.08
CA ALA A 289 1.49 -6.37 17.88
C ALA A 289 0.11 -7.03 17.85
N LEU A 290 -0.01 -8.26 18.37
CA LEU A 290 -1.30 -8.93 18.55
C LEU A 290 -2.16 -8.24 19.60
N ASP A 291 -1.57 -7.86 20.74
CA ASP A 291 -2.26 -7.16 21.82
C ASP A 291 -2.81 -5.81 21.33
N ARG A 292 -1.98 -5.02 20.63
CA ARG A 292 -2.45 -3.77 20.01
C ARG A 292 -3.55 -4.01 18.98
N ALA A 293 -3.44 -5.05 18.16
CA ALA A 293 -4.48 -5.38 17.18
C ALA A 293 -5.78 -5.75 17.88
N ALA A 294 -5.72 -6.59 18.93
CA ALA A 294 -6.87 -6.99 19.71
C ALA A 294 -7.55 -5.80 20.39
N THR A 295 -6.79 -4.87 20.98
CA THR A 295 -7.33 -3.64 21.58
C THR A 295 -8.11 -2.80 20.55
N TRP A 296 -7.59 -2.65 19.33
CA TRP A 296 -8.30 -1.94 18.28
C TRP A 296 -9.53 -2.67 17.79
N LEU A 297 -9.48 -4.01 17.66
CA LEU A 297 -10.63 -4.82 17.29
C LEU A 297 -11.73 -4.79 18.34
N GLU A 298 -11.37 -4.78 19.63
CA GLU A 298 -12.32 -4.64 20.73
C GLU A 298 -13.03 -3.29 20.67
N ARG A 299 -12.27 -2.19 20.46
CA ARG A 299 -12.84 -0.83 20.32
C ARG A 299 -13.86 -0.72 19.20
N ILE A 300 -13.57 -1.30 18.04
CA ILE A 300 -14.51 -1.26 16.89
C ILE A 300 -15.57 -2.37 16.93
N GLY A 301 -15.61 -3.20 17.98
CA GLY A 301 -16.59 -4.28 18.14
C GLY A 301 -16.38 -5.49 17.22
N LEU A 302 -15.16 -5.71 16.70
CA LEU A 302 -14.83 -6.80 15.77
C LEU A 302 -13.91 -7.88 16.35
N LEU A 303 -13.67 -7.90 17.66
CA LEU A 303 -12.78 -8.89 18.30
C LEU A 303 -13.24 -10.33 18.06
N GLU A 304 -14.54 -10.61 18.14
CA GLU A 304 -15.11 -11.95 17.87
C GLU A 304 -14.93 -12.38 16.40
N HIS A 305 -14.74 -11.42 15.50
CA HIS A 305 -14.52 -11.66 14.07
C HIS A 305 -13.05 -11.64 13.67
N ALA A 306 -12.11 -11.59 14.62
CA ALA A 306 -10.67 -11.47 14.37
C ALA A 306 -10.13 -12.50 13.35
N ASN A 307 -10.59 -13.75 13.40
CA ASN A 307 -10.14 -14.84 12.51
C ASN A 307 -11.01 -15.01 11.25
N ARG A 308 -12.03 -14.17 11.05
CA ARG A 308 -12.86 -14.17 9.84
C ARG A 308 -12.11 -13.46 8.71
N GLN A 309 -12.31 -13.89 7.47
CA GLN A 309 -11.81 -13.15 6.30
C GLN A 309 -12.48 -11.77 6.22
N ALA A 310 -11.70 -10.74 5.90
CA ALA A 310 -12.18 -9.35 5.87
C ALA A 310 -13.25 -9.13 4.80
N SER A 311 -13.21 -9.88 3.70
CA SER A 311 -14.22 -9.85 2.62
C SER A 311 -15.63 -10.24 3.07
N ASN A 312 -15.76 -11.00 4.17
CA ASN A 312 -17.02 -11.52 4.67
C ASN A 312 -17.70 -10.60 5.70
N LEU A 313 -17.10 -9.45 6.02
CA LEU A 313 -17.68 -8.46 6.91
C LEU A 313 -18.75 -7.61 6.20
N ALA A 314 -19.69 -7.05 6.96
CA ALA A 314 -20.62 -6.06 6.44
C ALA A 314 -19.87 -4.77 6.04
N TYR A 315 -20.46 -3.95 5.17
CA TYR A 315 -19.77 -2.77 4.63
C TYR A 315 -19.39 -1.75 5.72
N GLY A 316 -20.27 -1.46 6.69
CA GLY A 316 -19.93 -0.62 7.84
C GLY A 316 -18.77 -1.17 8.68
N ASP A 317 -18.73 -2.48 8.90
CA ASP A 317 -17.63 -3.16 9.61
C ASP A 317 -16.31 -3.05 8.84
N GLN A 318 -16.35 -3.22 7.51
CA GLN A 318 -15.18 -3.04 6.66
C GLN A 318 -14.62 -1.61 6.76
N ARG A 319 -15.50 -0.60 6.82
CA ARG A 319 -15.11 0.80 6.99
C ARG A 319 -14.43 1.05 8.33
N ARG A 320 -15.01 0.55 9.43
CA ARG A 320 -14.41 0.64 10.78
C ARG A 320 -13.07 -0.10 10.85
N LEU A 321 -12.98 -1.27 10.21
CA LEU A 321 -11.74 -2.03 10.13
C LEU A 321 -10.64 -1.27 9.38
N GLU A 322 -10.98 -0.58 8.28
CA GLU A 322 -10.05 0.25 7.54
C GLU A 322 -9.50 1.42 8.38
N ILE A 323 -10.37 2.07 9.17
CA ILE A 323 -9.98 3.13 10.10
C ILE A 323 -9.06 2.56 11.20
N ALA A 324 -9.43 1.45 11.83
CA ALA A 324 -8.60 0.79 12.85
C ALA A 324 -7.24 0.35 12.31
N ARG A 325 -7.18 -0.14 11.06
CA ARG A 325 -5.94 -0.48 10.36
C ARG A 325 -5.04 0.75 10.16
N CYS A 326 -5.60 1.94 9.95
CA CYS A 326 -4.82 3.17 9.93
C CYS A 326 -4.36 3.53 11.35
N MET A 327 -5.26 3.48 12.34
CA MET A 327 -4.98 3.90 13.71
C MET A 327 -3.97 3.03 14.45
N VAL A 328 -3.88 1.73 14.14
CA VAL A 328 -2.86 0.85 14.73
C VAL A 328 -1.43 1.26 14.35
N THR A 329 -1.25 2.04 13.27
CA THR A 329 0.05 2.63 12.91
C THR A 329 0.44 3.82 13.79
N GLN A 330 -0.48 4.30 14.64
CA GLN A 330 -0.35 5.50 15.48
C GLN A 330 -0.06 6.76 14.64
N PRO A 331 -0.96 7.13 13.70
CA PRO A 331 -0.75 8.28 12.85
C PRO A 331 -0.86 9.59 13.63
N GLU A 332 -0.08 10.58 13.22
CA GLU A 332 -0.22 11.96 13.70
C GLU A 332 -1.35 12.67 12.94
N ILE A 333 -1.49 12.37 11.64
CA ILE A 333 -2.57 12.85 10.79
C ILE A 333 -3.31 11.66 10.18
N LEU A 334 -4.60 11.54 10.48
CA LEU A 334 -5.51 10.62 9.82
C LEU A 334 -6.33 11.38 8.77
N MET A 335 -6.25 10.94 7.53
CA MET A 335 -7.02 11.49 6.43
C MET A 335 -8.19 10.56 6.08
N LEU A 336 -9.41 11.09 6.13
CA LEU A 336 -10.64 10.34 5.85
C LEU A 336 -11.30 10.87 4.58
N ASP A 337 -11.48 10.01 3.57
CA ASP A 337 -12.06 10.38 2.27
C ASP A 337 -13.48 9.80 2.14
N GLU A 338 -14.48 10.65 2.37
CA GLU A 338 -15.92 10.33 2.38
C GLU A 338 -16.31 9.12 3.25
N PRO A 339 -15.87 9.04 4.52
CA PRO A 339 -16.02 7.85 5.34
C PRO A 339 -17.49 7.40 5.53
N ALA A 340 -18.48 8.29 5.47
CA ALA A 340 -19.89 7.95 5.64
C ALA A 340 -20.59 7.45 4.35
N ALA A 341 -19.91 7.52 3.20
CA ALA A 341 -20.51 7.16 1.91
C ALA A 341 -20.92 5.69 1.84
N GLY A 342 -22.20 5.44 1.53
CA GLY A 342 -22.78 4.11 1.37
C GLY A 342 -23.18 3.42 2.68
N LEU A 343 -23.11 4.12 3.82
CA LEU A 343 -23.56 3.61 5.12
C LEU A 343 -25.06 3.87 5.34
N ASN A 344 -25.70 2.99 6.10
CA ASN A 344 -27.05 3.26 6.61
C ASN A 344 -27.01 4.23 7.81
N PRO A 345 -28.13 4.86 8.22
CA PRO A 345 -28.12 5.88 9.27
C PRO A 345 -27.57 5.40 10.63
N LYS A 346 -27.72 4.11 10.96
CA LYS A 346 -27.16 3.54 12.18
C LYS A 346 -25.64 3.44 12.08
N GLU A 347 -25.13 2.91 10.97
CA GLU A 347 -23.70 2.80 10.68
C GLU A 347 -23.02 4.17 10.60
N THR A 348 -23.67 5.18 10.01
CA THR A 348 -23.17 6.57 10.00
C THR A 348 -23.00 7.08 11.42
N LYS A 349 -23.99 6.89 12.29
CA LYS A 349 -23.89 7.32 13.69
C LYS A 349 -22.75 6.62 14.44
N GLU A 350 -22.59 5.31 14.25
CA GLU A 350 -21.48 4.55 14.85
C GLU A 350 -20.10 5.03 14.36
N LEU A 351 -20.01 5.42 13.09
CA LEU A 351 -18.81 6.02 12.52
C LEU A 351 -18.53 7.42 13.11
N ASP A 352 -19.56 8.25 13.27
CA ASP A 352 -19.43 9.59 13.86
C ASP A 352 -18.91 9.51 15.30
N GLU A 353 -19.45 8.58 16.08
CA GLU A 353 -19.01 8.28 17.45
C GLU A 353 -17.54 7.84 17.47
N LEU A 354 -17.14 6.97 16.54
CA LEU A 354 -15.74 6.55 16.38
C LEU A 354 -14.83 7.74 16.05
N ILE A 355 -15.17 8.59 15.08
CA ILE A 355 -14.33 9.73 14.69
C ILE A 355 -14.15 10.71 15.87
N ALA A 356 -15.23 10.97 16.62
CA ALA A 356 -15.16 11.79 17.83
C ALA A 356 -14.27 11.16 18.92
N GLU A 357 -14.36 9.84 19.12
CA GLU A 357 -13.50 9.10 20.06
C GLU A 357 -12.01 9.23 19.67
N LEU A 358 -11.68 9.05 18.39
CA LEU A 358 -10.30 9.12 17.89
C LEU A 358 -9.64 10.45 18.21
N ARG A 359 -10.36 11.56 18.02
CA ARG A 359 -9.86 12.89 18.36
C ARG A 359 -9.64 13.03 19.87
N ASN A 360 -10.65 12.69 20.67
CA ASN A 360 -10.65 12.95 22.12
C ASN A 360 -9.67 12.08 22.91
N HIS A 361 -9.38 10.87 22.42
CA HIS A 361 -8.59 9.89 23.19
C HIS A 361 -7.24 9.52 22.56
N HIS A 362 -7.02 9.77 21.27
CA HIS A 362 -5.79 9.35 20.58
C HIS A 362 -4.89 10.50 20.15
N ASN A 363 -5.22 11.76 20.48
CA ASN A 363 -4.44 12.95 20.14
C ASN A 363 -4.11 13.04 18.63
N THR A 364 -4.94 12.45 17.78
CA THR A 364 -4.74 12.39 16.32
C THR A 364 -5.39 13.61 15.68
N THR A 365 -4.68 14.28 14.78
CA THR A 365 -5.25 15.32 13.91
C THR A 365 -6.00 14.65 12.77
N ILE A 366 -7.23 15.10 12.49
CA ILE A 366 -8.08 14.50 11.46
C ILE A 366 -8.30 15.50 10.33
N LEU A 367 -8.03 15.09 9.10
CA LEU A 367 -8.42 15.82 7.90
C LEU A 367 -9.47 15.00 7.14
N LEU A 368 -10.67 15.55 7.01
CA LEU A 368 -11.85 14.85 6.50
C LEU A 368 -12.29 15.48 5.17
N ILE A 369 -12.57 14.66 4.14
CA ILE A 369 -13.41 15.07 3.02
C ILE A 369 -14.78 14.46 3.26
N GLU A 370 -15.82 15.28 3.29
CA GLU A 370 -17.20 14.82 3.37
C GLU A 370 -18.15 15.73 2.60
N HIS A 371 -19.30 15.17 2.24
CA HIS A 371 -20.42 15.89 1.65
C HIS A 371 -21.64 15.91 2.56
N ASP A 372 -21.73 15.06 3.59
CA ASP A 372 -22.76 15.17 4.60
C ASP A 372 -22.50 16.37 5.51
N MET A 373 -23.30 17.43 5.32
CA MET A 373 -23.18 18.66 6.09
C MET A 373 -23.55 18.49 7.57
N LYS A 374 -24.33 17.48 7.95
CA LYS A 374 -24.61 17.23 9.37
C LYS A 374 -23.36 16.73 10.07
N LEU A 375 -22.67 15.77 9.47
CA LEU A 375 -21.42 15.25 9.98
C LEU A 375 -20.36 16.35 10.02
N VAL A 376 -20.09 16.98 8.88
CA VAL A 376 -19.07 18.04 8.77
C VAL A 376 -19.29 19.13 9.83
N MET A 377 -20.52 19.61 10.00
CA MET A 377 -20.81 20.69 10.95
C MET A 377 -20.79 20.23 12.41
N GLY A 378 -21.01 18.93 12.66
CA GLY A 378 -21.05 18.36 14.01
C GLY A 378 -19.68 18.08 14.60
N ILE A 379 -18.70 17.69 13.78
CA ILE A 379 -17.38 17.25 14.28
C ILE A 379 -16.21 18.17 13.92
N SER A 380 -16.34 19.05 12.92
CA SER A 380 -15.20 19.85 12.45
C SER A 380 -14.96 21.06 13.33
N ASP A 381 -13.72 21.28 13.74
CA ASP A 381 -13.27 22.52 14.36
C ASP A 381 -13.19 23.64 13.31
N ARG A 382 -12.67 23.30 12.12
CA ARG A 382 -12.53 24.22 10.97
C ARG A 382 -12.89 23.55 9.66
N ILE A 383 -13.39 24.34 8.72
CA ILE A 383 -13.82 23.89 7.40
C ILE A 383 -13.17 24.75 6.32
N TYR A 384 -12.54 24.07 5.37
CA TYR A 384 -12.08 24.64 4.11
C TYR A 384 -13.06 24.28 3.00
N VAL A 385 -13.48 25.29 2.24
CA VAL A 385 -14.35 25.12 1.08
C VAL A 385 -13.53 25.35 -0.18
N VAL A 386 -13.56 24.42 -1.10
CA VAL A 386 -12.93 24.53 -2.42
C VAL A 386 -14.00 24.47 -3.49
N ASN A 387 -13.89 25.33 -4.50
CA ASN A 387 -14.76 25.33 -5.66
C ASN A 387 -13.92 25.42 -6.94
N GLN A 388 -14.19 24.52 -7.89
CA GLN A 388 -13.46 24.45 -9.18
C GLN A 388 -11.92 24.49 -9.02
N GLY A 389 -11.39 23.78 -8.02
CA GLY A 389 -9.95 23.72 -7.75
C GLY A 389 -9.38 24.94 -7.02
N THR A 390 -10.18 25.96 -6.71
CA THR A 390 -9.75 27.18 -6.02
C THR A 390 -10.32 27.28 -4.60
N PRO A 391 -9.58 27.85 -3.63
CA PRO A 391 -10.12 28.08 -2.29
C PRO A 391 -11.27 29.10 -2.35
N LEU A 392 -12.40 28.76 -1.73
CA LEU A 392 -13.60 29.59 -1.66
C LEU A 392 -13.77 30.24 -0.29
N ALA A 393 -13.68 29.46 0.79
CA ALA A 393 -13.85 29.95 2.16
C ALA A 393 -13.07 29.09 3.17
N ASN A 394 -12.73 29.68 4.31
CA ASN A 394 -12.12 29.00 5.46
C ASN A 394 -12.72 29.62 6.74
N GLY A 395 -13.21 28.78 7.65
CA GLY A 395 -13.76 29.25 8.91
C GLY A 395 -14.34 28.13 9.77
N THR A 396 -15.01 28.52 10.84
CA THR A 396 -15.78 27.62 11.71
C THR A 396 -17.04 27.11 10.99
N PRO A 397 -17.64 25.99 11.46
CA PRO A 397 -18.92 25.50 10.94
C PRO A 397 -20.02 26.57 10.81
N GLU A 398 -20.17 27.42 11.82
CA GLU A 398 -21.17 28.49 11.82
C GLU A 398 -20.89 29.56 10.75
N GLN A 399 -19.62 29.94 10.57
CA GLN A 399 -19.21 30.91 9.55
C GLN A 399 -19.43 30.35 8.14
N ILE A 400 -19.10 29.08 7.90
CA ILE A 400 -19.28 28.45 6.60
C ILE A 400 -20.76 28.26 6.26
N ARG A 401 -21.59 27.85 7.23
CA ARG A 401 -23.04 27.68 7.04
C ARG A 401 -23.73 28.97 6.59
N ASN A 402 -23.30 30.11 7.14
CA ASN A 402 -23.87 31.42 6.84
C ASN A 402 -23.17 32.15 5.69
N ASN A 403 -22.17 31.53 5.05
CA ASN A 403 -21.43 32.17 3.98
C ASN A 403 -22.23 32.12 2.65
N PRO A 404 -22.59 33.29 2.08
CA PRO A 404 -23.41 33.34 0.86
C PRO A 404 -22.71 32.74 -0.36
N ASP A 405 -21.38 32.82 -0.46
CA ASP A 405 -20.62 32.26 -1.58
C ASP A 405 -20.62 30.73 -1.54
N VAL A 406 -20.53 30.17 -0.34
CA VAL A 406 -20.64 28.72 -0.12
C VAL A 406 -22.04 28.24 -0.48
N ILE A 407 -23.08 28.92 -0.01
CA ILE A 407 -24.48 28.57 -0.34
C ILE A 407 -24.70 28.60 -1.86
N ARG A 408 -24.23 29.66 -2.54
CA ARG A 408 -24.32 29.77 -4.00
C ARG A 408 -23.60 28.64 -4.74
N ALA A 409 -22.39 28.29 -4.29
CA ALA A 409 -21.62 27.20 -4.90
C ALA A 409 -22.30 25.83 -4.77
N TYR A 410 -23.12 25.62 -3.73
CA TYR A 410 -23.84 24.35 -3.50
C TYR A 410 -25.24 24.30 -4.10
N LEU A 411 -25.94 25.43 -4.23
CA LEU A 411 -27.29 25.49 -4.80
C LEU A 411 -27.30 25.74 -6.32
N GLY A 412 -26.18 26.16 -6.90
CA GLY A 412 -26.09 26.56 -8.30
C GLY A 412 -26.60 27.99 -8.53
N GLU A 413 -26.23 28.58 -9.66
CA GLU A 413 -26.89 29.79 -10.17
C GLU A 413 -28.22 29.34 -10.79
N ALA A 414 -29.33 29.74 -10.17
CA ALA A 414 -30.68 29.50 -10.70
C ALA A 414 -31.00 30.46 -11.86
#